data_AF-A0A4P6I209-F1
#
_entry.id   AF-A0A4P6I209-F1
#
_cell.length_a   1.000
_cell.length_b   1.000
_cell.length_c   1.000
_cell.angle_alpha   90.00
_cell.angle_beta   90.00
_cell.angle_gamma   90.00
#
_symmetry.space_group_name_H-M   'P 1'
#
loop_
_entity.id
_entity.type
_entity.pdbx_description
1 polymer ?
#
loop_
_entity_poly.entity_id
_entity_poly.type
_entity_poly.pdbx_seq_one_letter_code
_entity_poly.pdbx_strand_id
1 'polypeptide(L)'
;MLPGVPGVPDALDADARRLLAALAAEPDAPFPDRVLPGETALGLGYGPGMAWKLLCRLCAAGYYEYDISAYSGRLTEAGRRAAKRNAIL
;
A
#
# COMPACT_ATOMS: atom_id res chain seq x y z
N MET A 1 9.89 -14.15 12.98
CA MET A 1 9.99 -15.09 11.86
C MET A 1 8.57 -15.33 11.36
N LEU A 2 8.13 -14.64 10.31
CA LEU A 2 6.79 -14.85 9.74
C LEU A 2 6.87 -16.05 8.78
N PRO A 3 6.09 -17.11 8.97
CA PRO A 3 6.13 -18.29 8.11
C PRO A 3 5.39 -18.03 6.80
N GLY A 4 6.06 -18.28 5.67
CA GLY A 4 5.41 -18.50 4.38
C GLY A 4 5.10 -17.26 3.54
N VAL A 5 6.12 -16.67 2.89
CA VAL A 5 5.91 -15.95 1.62
C VAL A 5 6.46 -16.81 0.49
N PRO A 6 5.63 -17.70 -0.10
CA PRO A 6 5.96 -18.29 -1.39
C PRO A 6 5.92 -17.20 -2.46
N GLY A 7 7.00 -17.10 -3.24
CA GLY A 7 7.10 -16.49 -4.57
C GLY A 7 6.43 -15.14 -4.78
N VAL A 8 7.23 -14.09 -4.99
CA VAL A 8 6.76 -12.80 -5.52
C VAL A 8 5.72 -13.03 -6.62
N PRO A 9 4.43 -12.70 -6.42
CA PRO A 9 3.52 -12.63 -7.54
C PRO A 9 3.91 -11.37 -8.30
N ASP A 10 4.52 -11.56 -9.46
CA ASP A 10 5.00 -10.49 -10.35
C ASP A 10 3.84 -9.70 -11.03
N ALA A 11 2.67 -9.66 -10.40
CA ALA A 11 1.68 -8.65 -10.66
C ALA A 11 0.86 -8.48 -9.38
N LEU A 12 0.99 -7.32 -8.73
CA LEU A 12 -0.09 -6.84 -7.88
C LEU A 12 -1.42 -7.02 -8.63
N ASP A 13 -2.43 -7.55 -7.95
CA ASP A 13 -3.78 -7.58 -8.50
C ASP A 13 -4.30 -6.15 -8.74
N ALA A 14 -5.42 -6.03 -9.45
CA ALA A 14 -5.96 -4.72 -9.83
C ALA A 14 -6.27 -3.84 -8.61
N ASP A 15 -6.78 -4.43 -7.53
CA ASP A 15 -7.12 -3.72 -6.30
C ASP A 15 -5.87 -3.21 -5.57
N ALA A 16 -4.82 -4.04 -5.51
CA ALA A 16 -3.55 -3.65 -4.90
C ALA A 16 -2.83 -2.58 -5.74
N ARG A 17 -2.90 -2.63 -7.07
CA ARG A 17 -2.42 -1.55 -7.95
C ARG A 17 -3.20 -0.26 -7.73
N ARG A 18 -4.52 -0.35 -7.62
CA ARG A 18 -5.40 0.79 -7.35
C ARG A 18 -5.07 1.44 -6.01
N LEU A 19 -4.89 0.63 -4.96
CA LEU A 19 -4.48 1.13 -3.64
C LEU A 19 -3.08 1.77 -3.71
N LEU A 20 -2.12 1.14 -4.36
CA LEU A 20 -0.78 1.68 -4.54
C LEU A 20 -0.79 3.06 -5.23
N ALA A 21 -1.60 3.22 -6.28
CA ALA A 21 -1.75 4.48 -6.99
C ALA A 21 -2.39 5.57 -6.10
N ALA A 22 -3.45 5.22 -5.35
CA ALA A 22 -4.09 6.15 -4.43
C ALA A 22 -3.14 6.63 -3.33
N LEU A 23 -2.40 5.70 -2.69
CA LEU A 23 -1.42 6.04 -1.66
C LEU A 23 -0.29 6.94 -2.18
N ALA A 24 0.08 6.82 -3.46
CA ALA A 24 1.11 7.65 -4.06
C ALA A 24 0.62 9.05 -4.46
N ALA A 25 -0.71 9.25 -4.53
CA ALA A 25 -1.32 10.55 -4.80
C ALA A 25 -1.52 11.38 -3.52
N GLU A 26 -1.49 10.74 -2.36
CA GLU A 26 -1.54 11.43 -1.07
C GLU A 26 -0.29 12.31 -0.86
N PRO A 27 -0.43 13.51 -0.25
CA PRO A 27 0.70 14.33 0.11
C PRO A 27 1.70 13.58 1.01
N ASP A 28 2.99 13.69 0.71
CA ASP A 28 4.04 13.17 1.59
C ASP A 28 4.20 14.10 2.80
N ALA A 29 3.60 13.70 3.91
CA ALA A 29 3.62 14.41 5.17
C ALA A 29 4.02 13.47 6.33
N PRO A 30 4.61 14.00 7.43
CA PRO A 30 4.81 13.23 8.65
C PRO A 30 3.47 13.01 9.38
N PHE A 31 3.44 12.01 10.28
CA PHE A 31 2.36 11.90 11.27
C PHE A 31 2.45 13.06 12.28
N PRO A 32 1.33 13.67 12.72
CA PRO A 32 -0.07 13.30 12.46
C PRO A 32 -0.71 13.94 11.21
N ASP A 33 0.02 14.76 10.46
CA ASP A 33 -0.55 15.57 9.38
C ASP A 33 -0.79 14.81 8.06
N ARG A 34 -0.36 13.54 7.97
CA ARG A 34 -0.59 12.68 6.80
C ARG A 34 -1.94 11.96 6.84
N VAL A 35 -2.51 11.73 5.67
CA VAL A 35 -3.63 10.79 5.52
C VAL A 35 -3.14 9.38 5.86
N LEU A 36 -3.89 8.67 6.70
CA LEU A 36 -3.52 7.32 7.08
C LEU A 36 -3.80 6.37 5.90
N PRO A 37 -2.88 5.45 5.53
CA PRO A 37 -3.10 4.50 4.44
C PRO A 37 -4.38 3.67 4.57
N GLY A 38 -4.79 3.45 5.81
CA GLY A 38 -6.10 2.91 6.16
C GLY A 38 -7.28 3.70 5.62
N GLU A 39 -7.28 5.00 5.86
CA GLU A 39 -8.32 5.94 5.43
C GLU A 39 -8.38 6.01 3.92
N THR A 40 -7.22 6.03 3.24
CA THR A 40 -7.17 5.96 1.77
C THR A 40 -7.83 4.67 1.26
N ALA A 41 -7.55 3.51 1.86
CA ALA A 41 -8.17 2.25 1.45
C ALA A 41 -9.69 2.23 1.68
N LEU A 42 -10.15 2.77 2.81
CA LEU A 42 -11.58 2.93 3.11
C LEU A 42 -12.26 3.89 2.13
N GLY A 43 -11.60 5.01 1.79
CA GLY A 43 -12.07 5.98 0.81
C GLY A 43 -12.22 5.41 -0.62
N LEU A 44 -11.49 4.34 -0.95
CA LEU A 44 -11.67 3.57 -2.18
C LEU A 44 -12.85 2.59 -2.14
N GLY A 45 -13.51 2.44 -0.99
CA GLY A 45 -14.65 1.55 -0.78
C GLY A 45 -14.29 0.15 -0.26
N TYR A 46 -13.02 -0.12 0.08
CA TYR A 46 -12.63 -1.40 0.66
C TYR A 46 -13.01 -1.46 2.14
N GLY A 47 -13.71 -2.52 2.56
CA GLY A 47 -13.94 -2.75 3.99
C GLY A 47 -12.62 -3.04 4.76
N PRO A 48 -12.60 -2.90 6.10
CA PRO A 48 -11.38 -3.01 6.92
C PRO A 48 -10.56 -4.30 6.68
N GLY A 49 -11.25 -5.44 6.56
CA GLY A 49 -10.58 -6.73 6.31
C GLY A 49 -9.90 -6.80 4.93
N MET A 50 -10.46 -6.16 3.91
CA MET A 50 -9.86 -6.09 2.57
C MET A 50 -8.73 -5.06 2.54
N ALA A 51 -8.92 -3.88 3.17
CA ALA A 51 -7.88 -2.88 3.33
C ALA A 51 -6.63 -3.47 3.98
N TRP A 52 -6.78 -4.22 5.08
CA TRP A 52 -5.68 -4.95 5.71
C TRP A 52 -4.97 -5.90 4.75
N LYS A 53 -5.72 -6.75 4.03
CA LYS A 53 -5.14 -7.71 3.07
C LYS A 53 -4.36 -7.02 1.96
N LEU A 54 -4.87 -5.90 1.43
CA LEU A 54 -4.19 -5.14 0.39
C LEU A 54 -2.90 -4.50 0.89
N LEU A 55 -2.92 -3.90 2.08
CA LEU A 55 -1.72 -3.32 2.72
C LEU A 55 -0.66 -4.40 3.00
N CYS A 56 -1.07 -5.59 3.48
CA CYS A 56 -0.16 -6.72 3.64
C CYS A 56 0.45 -7.19 2.31
N ARG A 57 -0.32 -7.19 1.21
CA ARG A 57 0.21 -7.53 -0.12
C ARG A 57 1.25 -6.51 -0.61
N LEU A 58 0.97 -5.21 -0.44
CA LEU A 58 1.95 -4.17 -0.77
C LEU A 58 3.21 -4.29 0.08
N CYS A 59 3.06 -4.66 1.37
CA CYS A 59 4.18 -4.92 2.27
C CYS A 59 5.01 -6.13 1.81
N ALA A 60 4.36 -7.23 1.47
CA ALA A 60 5.02 -8.43 0.96
C ALA A 60 5.74 -8.18 -0.38
N ALA A 61 5.23 -7.25 -1.20
CA ALA A 61 5.86 -6.80 -2.44
C ALA A 61 7.00 -5.78 -2.23
N GLY A 62 7.27 -5.35 -0.99
CA GLY A 62 8.30 -4.36 -0.67
C GLY A 62 7.93 -2.92 -1.07
N TYR A 63 6.66 -2.66 -1.38
CA TYR A 63 6.16 -1.33 -1.79
C TYR A 63 5.61 -0.52 -0.62
N TYR A 64 5.45 -1.15 0.53
CA TYR A 64 4.88 -0.57 1.72
C TYR A 64 5.62 -1.05 2.97
N GLU A 65 5.78 -0.17 3.95
CA GLU A 65 6.28 -0.50 5.28
C GLU A 65 5.35 0.09 6.33
N TYR A 66 5.20 -0.59 7.47
CA TYR A 66 4.36 -0.11 8.57
C TYR A 66 5.20 0.41 9.73
N ASP A 67 4.78 1.53 10.33
CA ASP A 67 5.42 2.09 11.52
C ASP A 67 4.95 1.34 12.78
N ILE A 68 3.72 1.63 13.24
CA ILE A 68 3.13 1.05 14.47
C ILE A 68 2.09 -0.03 14.12
N SER A 69 1.38 0.16 13.02
CA SER A 69 0.35 -0.75 12.50
C SER A 69 0.25 -0.62 10.99
N ALA A 70 -0.36 -1.60 10.31
CA ALA A 70 -0.55 -1.52 8.86
C ALA A 70 -1.34 -0.26 8.42
N TYR A 71 -2.16 0.33 9.28
CA TYR A 71 -2.95 1.53 9.00
C TYR A 71 -2.14 2.83 9.10
N SER A 72 -0.92 2.78 9.62
CA SER A 72 -0.07 3.93 9.90
C SER A 72 1.28 3.85 9.18
N GLY A 73 1.38 3.03 8.15
CA GLY A 73 2.62 2.88 7.39
C GLY A 73 2.83 3.97 6.33
N ARG A 74 3.72 3.69 5.40
CA ARG A 74 4.05 4.55 4.26
C ARG A 74 4.52 3.73 3.07
N LEU A 75 4.45 4.31 1.89
CA LEU A 75 5.09 3.74 0.71
C LEU A 75 6.60 3.78 0.86
N THR A 76 7.25 2.69 0.45
CA THR A 76 8.70 2.68 0.24
C THR A 76 9.03 3.46 -1.03
N GLU A 77 10.31 3.77 -1.20
CA GLU A 77 10.76 4.38 -2.45
C GLU A 77 10.51 3.47 -3.67
N ALA A 78 10.61 2.15 -3.49
CA ALA A 78 10.23 1.19 -4.52
C ALA A 78 8.73 1.27 -4.85
N GLY A 79 7.87 1.41 -3.84
CA GLY A 79 6.43 1.59 -4.01
C GLY A 79 6.09 2.87 -4.77
N ARG A 80 6.70 4.00 -4.43
CA ARG A 80 6.54 5.27 -5.18
C ARG A 80 6.94 5.14 -6.64
N ARG A 81 8.07 4.48 -6.93
CA ARG A 81 8.50 4.22 -8.32
C ARG A 81 7.59 3.24 -9.05
N ALA A 82 7.02 2.26 -8.37
CA ALA A 82 6.06 1.33 -8.95
C ALA A 82 4.73 2.03 -9.29
N ALA A 83 4.23 2.91 -8.42
CA ALA A 83 3.05 3.72 -8.68
C ALA A 83 3.20 4.60 -9.93
N LYS A 84 4.35 5.26 -10.10
CA LYS A 84 4.65 6.09 -11.28
C LYS A 84 4.64 5.30 -12.59
N ARG A 85 5.11 4.04 -12.59
CA ARG A 85 5.08 3.16 -13.76
C ARG A 85 3.65 2.74 -14.12
N ASN A 86 2.79 2.54 -13.13
CA ASN A 86 1.39 2.19 -13.33
C ASN A 86 0.53 3.36 -13.83
N ALA A 87 0.96 4.61 -13.64
CA ALA A 87 0.24 5.79 -14.11
C ALA A 87 0.45 6.09 -15.62
N ILE A 88 1.35 5.34 -16.28
CA ILE A 88 1.75 5.57 -17.69
C ILE A 88 1.09 4.54 -18.64
N LEU A 89 0.27 3.62 -18.11
CA LEU A 89 -0.53 2.65 -18.88
C LEU A 89 -2.01 3.03 -18.84
#